data_AF-A0A087RAG5-F1
#
_entry.id   AF-A0A087RAG5-F1
#
_cell.length_a   1.000
_cell.length_b   1.000
_cell.length_c   1.000
_cell.angle_alpha   90.00
_cell.angle_beta   90.00
_cell.angle_gamma   90.00
#
_symmetry.space_group_name_H-M   'P 1'
#
loop_
_entity.id
_entity.type
_entity.pdbx_description
1 polymer ?
#
loop_
_entity_poly.entity_id
_entity_poly.type
_entity_poly.pdbx_seq_one_letter_code
_entity_poly.pdbx_strand_id
1 'polypeptide(L)'
;RRPTPEEALKWGDSLEKLLLHKYGLAAFRAFLRTEFSEENLEFWLACEEFKKIKSQSKMVSKAKKIFAEYIAIQSCKEVNLDSYTRDHTKENLLQNTRSCFDLAQKRIYGLMEKDSSPRFLRSDLYLDII
;
A
#
# COMPACT_ATOMS: atom_id res chain seq x y z
N ARG A 1 16.12 8.61 11.89
CA ARG A 1 16.78 9.91 11.69
C ARG A 1 15.85 10.76 10.83
N ARG A 2 15.63 12.03 11.16
CA ARG A 2 14.89 12.96 10.28
C ARG A 2 15.69 13.07 8.96
N PRO A 3 15.05 12.97 7.78
CA PRO A 3 15.74 13.10 6.52
C PRO A 3 16.27 14.53 6.35
N THR A 4 17.31 14.68 5.56
CA THR A 4 17.71 15.98 5.03
C THR A 4 16.73 16.44 3.95
N PRO A 5 16.60 17.76 3.70
CA PRO A 5 15.81 18.28 2.58
C PRO A 5 16.14 17.62 1.23
N GLU A 6 17.43 17.40 0.95
CA GLU A 6 17.88 16.74 -0.28
C GLU A 6 17.41 15.28 -0.40
N GLU A 7 17.33 14.56 0.71
CA GLU A 7 16.78 13.20 0.74
C GLU A 7 15.26 13.21 0.57
N ALA A 8 14.58 14.20 1.16
CA ALA A 8 13.14 14.36 1.04
C ALA A 8 12.73 14.71 -0.40
N LEU A 9 13.48 15.57 -1.09
CA LEU A 9 13.25 15.92 -2.49
C LEU A 9 13.21 14.70 -3.42
N LYS A 10 14.00 13.67 -3.15
CA LYS A 10 14.02 12.42 -3.93
C LYS A 10 12.71 11.63 -3.84
N TRP A 11 11.85 11.91 -2.85
CA TRP A 11 10.52 11.31 -2.76
C TRP A 11 9.59 11.79 -3.87
N GLY A 12 9.88 12.96 -4.46
CA GLY A 12 9.16 13.47 -5.63
C GLY A 12 9.41 12.68 -6.91
N ASP A 13 10.52 11.94 -7.00
CA ASP A 13 10.87 11.18 -8.20
C ASP A 13 10.05 9.90 -8.35
N SER A 14 9.73 9.23 -7.24
CA SER A 14 8.91 8.01 -7.24
C SER A 14 8.33 7.71 -5.86
N LEU A 15 7.10 7.19 -5.85
CA LEU A 15 6.45 6.73 -4.63
C LEU A 15 7.28 5.61 -3.95
N GLU A 16 7.96 4.77 -4.72
CA GLU A 16 8.87 3.75 -4.17
C GLU A 16 9.96 4.36 -3.25
N LYS A 17 10.62 5.44 -3.67
CA LYS A 17 11.64 6.10 -2.83
C LYS A 17 11.05 6.65 -1.53
N LEU A 18 9.83 7.20 -1.60
CA LEU A 18 9.08 7.65 -0.43
C LEU A 18 8.79 6.50 0.55
N LEU A 19 8.31 5.37 0.03
CA LEU A 19 7.91 4.20 0.83
C LEU A 19 9.11 3.43 1.41
N LEU A 20 10.25 3.41 0.72
CA LEU A 20 11.48 2.79 1.21
C LEU A 20 12.11 3.57 2.38
N HIS A 21 11.86 4.88 2.46
CA HIS A 21 12.39 5.70 3.54
C HIS A 21 11.47 5.66 4.77
N LYS A 22 11.96 5.19 5.93
CA LYS A 22 11.17 5.04 7.17
C LYS A 22 10.40 6.30 7.57
N TYR A 23 11.00 7.47 7.40
CA TYR A 23 10.34 8.75 7.72
C TYR A 23 9.33 9.16 6.65
N GLY A 24 9.64 8.88 5.38
CA GLY A 24 8.77 9.18 4.25
C GLY A 24 7.49 8.35 4.33
N LEU A 25 7.63 7.05 4.60
CA LEU A 25 6.51 6.15 4.88
C LEU A 25 5.62 6.64 6.03
N ALA A 26 6.22 7.12 7.13
CA ALA A 26 5.47 7.61 8.29
C ALA A 26 4.73 8.92 7.98
N ALA A 27 5.37 9.86 7.28
CA ALA A 27 4.76 11.11 6.85
C ALA A 27 3.63 10.87 5.84
N PHE A 28 3.86 10.01 4.85
CA PHE A 28 2.85 9.63 3.88
C PHE A 28 1.65 8.95 4.55
N ARG A 29 1.88 8.04 5.51
CA ARG A 29 0.80 7.44 6.29
C ARG A 29 0.00 8.46 7.09
N ALA A 30 0.66 9.45 7.69
CA ALA A 30 -0.02 10.53 8.42
C ALA A 30 -0.89 11.38 7.49
N PHE A 31 -0.38 11.69 6.29
CA PHE A 31 -1.13 12.38 5.25
C PHE A 31 -2.34 11.57 4.75
N LEU A 32 -2.18 10.27 4.47
CA LEU A 32 -3.32 9.46 4.01
C LEU A 32 -4.45 9.38 5.06
N ARG A 33 -4.10 9.39 6.36
CA ARG A 33 -5.09 9.45 7.44
C ARG A 33 -5.88 10.75 7.48
N THR A 34 -5.29 11.88 7.07
CA THR A 34 -6.02 13.15 7.00
C THR A 34 -7.03 13.16 5.86
N GLU A 35 -6.83 12.28 4.87
CA GLU A 35 -7.70 12.12 3.71
C GLU A 35 -8.51 10.81 3.74
N PHE A 36 -8.53 10.09 4.87
CA PHE A 36 -9.25 8.82 5.06
C PHE A 36 -8.96 7.79 3.94
N SER A 37 -7.69 7.65 3.56
CA SER A 37 -7.23 6.78 2.48
C SER A 37 -6.04 5.90 2.87
N GLU A 38 -5.78 5.75 4.17
CA GLU A 38 -4.63 5.00 4.69
C GLU A 38 -4.71 3.49 4.42
N GLU A 39 -5.91 2.96 4.17
CA GLU A 39 -6.13 1.56 3.83
C GLU A 39 -5.32 1.14 2.59
N ASN A 40 -5.09 2.06 1.65
CA ASN A 40 -4.29 1.80 0.45
C ASN A 40 -2.83 1.45 0.80
N LEU A 41 -2.24 2.23 1.71
CA LEU A 41 -0.88 1.98 2.18
C LEU A 41 -0.80 0.76 3.09
N GLU A 42 -1.79 0.58 3.98
CA GLU A 42 -1.83 -0.58 4.87
C GLU A 42 -1.95 -1.89 4.09
N PHE A 43 -2.79 -1.92 3.04
CA PHE A 43 -2.88 -3.04 2.12
C PHE A 43 -1.56 -3.30 1.38
N TRP A 44 -0.94 -2.25 0.84
CA TRP A 44 0.33 -2.39 0.12
C TRP A 44 1.43 -2.97 1.02
N LEU A 45 1.55 -2.47 2.25
CA LEU A 45 2.49 -3.00 3.26
C LEU A 45 2.15 -4.45 3.64
N ALA A 46 0.86 -4.78 3.78
CA ALA A 46 0.44 -6.14 4.07
C ALA A 46 0.84 -7.12 2.95
N CYS A 47 0.81 -6.69 1.70
CA CYS A 47 1.28 -7.46 0.54
C CYS A 47 2.80 -7.65 0.55
N GLU A 48 3.58 -6.59 0.87
CA GLU A 48 5.03 -6.71 1.00
C GLU A 48 5.45 -7.68 2.10
N GLU A 49 4.75 -7.67 3.24
CA GLU A 49 4.98 -8.64 4.31
C GLU A 49 4.53 -10.04 3.93
N PHE A 50 3.44 -10.17 3.17
CA PHE A 50 2.95 -11.46 2.66
C PHE A 50 3.99 -12.15 1.77
N LYS A 51 4.64 -11.43 0.85
CA LYS A 51 5.68 -11.96 -0.05
C LYS A 51 6.88 -12.55 0.70
N LYS A 52 7.18 -12.06 1.91
CA LYS A 52 8.29 -12.53 2.74
C LYS A 52 7.98 -13.83 3.50
N ILE A 53 6.71 -14.27 3.53
CA ILE A 53 6.30 -15.47 4.26
C ILE A 53 6.80 -16.73 3.55
N LYS A 54 7.62 -17.52 4.25
CA LYS A 54 8.14 -18.81 3.74
C LYS A 54 7.24 -20.01 4.06
N SER A 55 6.49 -19.94 5.17
CA SER A 55 5.65 -21.04 5.66
C SER A 55 4.29 -21.05 4.95
N GLN A 56 3.94 -22.19 4.35
CA GLN A 56 2.68 -22.36 3.62
C GLN A 56 1.45 -22.11 4.52
N SER A 57 1.42 -22.68 5.73
CA SER A 57 0.29 -22.49 6.66
C SER A 57 0.11 -21.02 7.06
N LYS A 58 1.22 -20.33 7.38
CA LYS A 58 1.20 -18.89 7.68
C LYS A 58 0.73 -18.09 6.46
N MET A 59 1.18 -18.45 5.27
CA MET A 59 0.78 -17.78 4.03
C MET A 59 -0.73 -17.90 3.82
N VAL A 60 -1.31 -19.10 3.88
CA VAL A 60 -2.77 -19.28 3.73
C VAL A 60 -3.55 -18.46 4.76
N SER A 61 -3.15 -18.49 6.02
CA SER A 61 -3.82 -17.71 7.09
C SER A 61 -3.73 -16.20 6.86
N LYS A 62 -2.55 -15.70 6.43
CA LYS A 62 -2.33 -14.29 6.15
C LYS A 62 -3.09 -13.83 4.90
N ALA A 63 -3.14 -14.67 3.86
CA ALA A 63 -3.86 -14.36 2.63
C ALA A 63 -5.36 -14.17 2.90
N LYS A 64 -5.97 -15.10 3.66
CA LYS A 64 -7.38 -14.97 4.09
C LYS A 64 -7.63 -13.70 4.89
N LYS A 65 -6.71 -13.34 5.80
CA LYS A 65 -6.81 -12.11 6.59
C LYS A 65 -6.73 -10.85 5.71
N ILE A 66 -5.77 -10.79 4.80
CA ILE A 66 -5.62 -9.64 3.88
C ILE A 66 -6.87 -9.50 3.00
N PHE A 67 -7.39 -10.61 2.46
CA PHE A 67 -8.60 -10.56 1.65
C PHE A 67 -9.80 -10.04 2.44
N ALA A 68 -10.06 -10.57 3.64
CA ALA A 68 -11.19 -10.15 4.46
C ALA A 68 -11.10 -8.69 4.93
N GLU A 69 -9.89 -8.18 5.17
CA GLU A 69 -9.68 -6.83 5.66
C GLU A 69 -9.71 -5.78 4.53
N TYR A 70 -9.12 -6.07 3.36
CA TYR A 70 -8.89 -5.07 2.32
C TYR A 70 -9.59 -5.32 0.96
N ILE A 71 -10.01 -6.55 0.65
CA ILE A 71 -10.52 -6.91 -0.70
C ILE A 71 -12.01 -7.27 -0.69
N ALA A 72 -12.49 -7.86 0.41
CA ALA A 72 -13.87 -8.22 0.58
C ALA A 72 -14.77 -6.98 0.48
N ILE A 73 -15.85 -7.10 -0.31
CA ILE A 73 -16.83 -6.02 -0.48
C ILE A 73 -17.42 -5.71 0.90
N GLN A 74 -17.55 -4.43 1.24
CA GLN A 74 -18.04 -3.93 2.53
C GLN A 74 -17.10 -4.15 3.72
N SER A 75 -15.83 -4.49 3.49
CA SER A 75 -14.85 -4.48 4.59
C SER A 75 -14.58 -3.05 5.06
N CYS A 76 -14.28 -2.85 6.34
CA CYS A 76 -14.03 -1.52 6.89
C CYS A 76 -12.81 -0.81 6.27
N LYS A 77 -11.95 -1.54 5.59
CA LYS A 77 -10.73 -1.05 4.93
C LYS A 77 -10.67 -1.48 3.45
N GLU A 78 -11.83 -1.61 2.83
CA GLU A 78 -11.93 -2.02 1.43
C GLU A 78 -11.13 -1.06 0.54
N VAL A 79 -10.15 -1.59 -0.18
CA VAL A 79 -9.36 -0.80 -1.14
C VAL A 79 -10.09 -0.68 -2.48
N ASN A 80 -9.88 0.44 -3.17
CA ASN A 80 -10.54 0.70 -4.45
C ASN A 80 -9.94 -0.16 -5.58
N LEU A 81 -10.61 -1.28 -5.89
CA LEU A 81 -10.23 -2.22 -6.95
C LEU A 81 -11.38 -2.46 -7.92
N ASP A 82 -11.03 -2.55 -9.22
CA ASP A 82 -11.96 -3.01 -10.26
C ASP A 82 -12.38 -4.48 -10.05
N SER A 83 -13.55 -4.83 -10.58
CA SER A 83 -14.15 -6.16 -10.41
C SER A 83 -13.24 -7.28 -10.90
N TYR A 84 -12.56 -7.06 -12.04
CA TYR A 84 -11.62 -8.02 -12.61
C TYR A 84 -10.46 -8.35 -11.66
N THR A 85 -9.84 -7.33 -11.07
CA THR A 85 -8.71 -7.49 -10.16
C THR A 85 -9.12 -8.21 -8.87
N ARG A 86 -10.34 -7.92 -8.40
CA ARG A 86 -10.92 -8.56 -7.22
C ARG A 86 -11.19 -10.05 -7.45
N ASP A 87 -11.83 -10.39 -8.56
CA ASP A 87 -12.13 -11.77 -8.93
C ASP A 87 -10.85 -12.56 -9.16
N HIS A 88 -9.87 -11.97 -9.85
CA HIS A 88 -8.55 -12.57 -10.04
C HIS A 88 -7.83 -12.85 -8.71
N THR A 89 -7.90 -11.91 -7.76
CA THR A 89 -7.33 -12.11 -6.41
C THR A 89 -8.02 -13.27 -5.68
N LYS A 90 -9.35 -13.36 -5.80
CA LYS A 90 -10.17 -14.43 -5.20
C LYS A 90 -9.81 -15.80 -5.77
N GLU A 91 -9.59 -15.92 -7.07
CA GLU A 91 -9.14 -17.16 -7.71
C GLU A 91 -7.74 -17.57 -7.23
N ASN A 92 -6.80 -16.62 -7.18
CA ASN A 92 -5.44 -16.88 -6.70
C ASN A 92 -5.39 -17.33 -5.23
N LEU A 93 -6.30 -16.84 -4.40
CA LEU A 93 -6.46 -17.28 -3.01
C LEU A 93 -6.83 -18.77 -2.90
N LEU A 94 -7.62 -19.30 -3.84
CA LEU A 94 -7.97 -20.73 -3.87
C LEU A 94 -6.74 -21.58 -4.22
N GLN A 95 -5.86 -21.06 -5.07
CA GLN A 95 -4.62 -21.73 -5.50
C GLN A 95 -3.46 -21.56 -4.49
N ASN A 96 -3.66 -20.75 -3.43
CA ASN A 96 -2.64 -20.45 -2.42
C ASN A 96 -1.30 -20.00 -3.02
N THR A 97 -1.34 -19.09 -4.00
CA THR A 97 -0.13 -18.59 -4.66
C THR A 97 0.51 -17.43 -3.88
N ARG A 98 1.83 -17.33 -3.93
CA ARG A 98 2.58 -16.20 -3.33
C ARG A 98 2.34 -14.88 -4.06
N SER A 99 1.93 -14.96 -5.32
CA SER A 99 1.60 -13.82 -6.17
C SER A 99 0.11 -13.41 -6.08
N CYS A 100 -0.65 -13.94 -5.10
CA CYS A 100 -2.10 -13.77 -5.10
C CYS A 100 -2.57 -12.32 -5.06
N PHE A 101 -1.77 -11.41 -4.49
CA PHE A 101 -2.08 -9.98 -4.42
C PHE A 101 -1.29 -9.13 -5.42
N ASP A 102 -0.45 -9.68 -6.30
CA ASP A 102 0.46 -8.87 -7.13
C ASP A 102 -0.28 -7.88 -8.02
N LEU A 103 -1.37 -8.31 -8.67
CA LEU A 103 -2.19 -7.43 -9.50
C LEU A 103 -2.88 -6.35 -8.66
N ALA A 104 -3.52 -6.74 -7.56
CA ALA A 104 -4.21 -5.81 -6.66
C ALA A 104 -3.23 -4.78 -6.06
N GLN A 105 -2.07 -5.24 -5.58
CA GLN A 105 -1.03 -4.38 -5.04
C GLN A 105 -0.52 -3.38 -6.08
N LYS A 106 -0.34 -3.82 -7.34
CA LYS A 106 0.06 -2.93 -8.45
C LYS A 106 -1.01 -1.87 -8.72
N ARG A 107 -2.30 -2.23 -8.67
CA ARG A 107 -3.41 -1.27 -8.84
C ARG A 107 -3.41 -0.22 -7.73
N ILE A 108 -3.29 -0.64 -6.48
CA ILE A 108 -3.29 0.28 -5.32
C ILE A 108 -2.03 1.14 -5.28
N TYR A 109 -0.86 0.60 -5.63
CA TYR A 109 0.35 1.41 -5.80
C TYR A 109 0.14 2.50 -6.86
N GLY A 110 -0.38 2.13 -8.03
CA GLY A 110 -0.66 3.09 -9.10
C GLY A 110 -1.73 4.11 -8.75
N LEU A 111 -2.71 3.74 -7.91
CA LEU A 111 -3.71 4.66 -7.36
C LEU A 111 -3.03 5.71 -6.47
N MET A 112 -2.27 5.26 -5.46
CA MET A 112 -1.53 6.14 -4.56
C MET A 112 -0.54 7.03 -5.31
N GLU A 113 0.16 6.49 -6.31
CA GLU A 113 1.15 7.23 -7.09
C GLU A 113 0.53 8.33 -7.95
N LYS A 114 -0.69 8.12 -8.48
CA LYS A 114 -1.37 9.08 -9.36
C LYS A 114 -2.23 10.09 -8.61
N ASP A 115 -2.70 9.74 -7.41
CA ASP A 115 -3.69 10.55 -6.69
C ASP A 115 -3.13 11.11 -5.37
N SER A 116 -2.79 10.25 -4.40
CA SER A 116 -2.37 10.68 -3.07
C SER A 116 -0.94 11.24 -3.03
N SER A 117 -0.01 10.65 -3.79
CA SER A 117 1.40 11.04 -3.81
C SER A 117 1.62 12.49 -4.29
N PRO A 118 1.03 12.95 -5.42
CA PRO A 118 1.15 14.34 -5.84
C PRO A 118 0.55 15.33 -4.84
N ARG A 119 -0.51 14.94 -4.13
CA ARG A 119 -1.13 15.77 -3.07
C ARG A 119 -0.24 15.83 -1.83
N PHE A 120 0.34 14.70 -1.41
CA PHE A 120 1.32 14.65 -0.32
C PHE A 120 2.51 15.58 -0.59
N LEU A 121 3.08 15.54 -1.81
CA LEU A 121 4.22 16.37 -2.20
C LEU A 121 3.92 17.89 -2.25
N ARG A 122 2.64 18.27 -2.15
CA ARG A 122 2.20 19.67 -2.04
C ARG A 122 1.65 20.02 -0.66
N SER A 123 1.58 19.06 0.25
CA SER A 123 1.03 19.26 1.59
C SER A 123 2.04 19.93 2.52
N ASP A 124 1.55 20.70 3.49
CA ASP A 124 2.38 21.32 4.53
C ASP A 124 3.22 20.27 5.28
N LEU A 125 2.68 19.06 5.49
CA LEU A 125 3.40 17.94 6.10
C LEU A 125 4.70 17.57 5.38
N TYR A 126 4.72 17.66 4.05
CA TYR A 126 5.92 17.41 3.26
C TYR A 126 6.79 18.66 3.17
N LEU A 127 6.18 19.84 2.97
CA LEU A 127 6.89 21.11 2.88
C LEU A 127 7.66 21.46 4.16
N ASP A 128 7.18 21.06 5.34
CA ASP A 128 7.87 21.22 6.64
C ASP A 128 9.11 20.31 6.79
N ILE A 129 9.28 19.31 5.90
CA ILE A 129 10.43 18.40 5.90
C ILE A 129 11.55 18.93 5.00
N ILE A 130 11.18 19.67 3.95
CA ILE A 130 12.12 20.26 2.98
C ILE A 130 12.67 21.61 3.46
#